data_AF-A0A7K8RPH1-F1
#
_entry.id   AF-A0A7K8RPH1-F1
#
_cell.length_a   1.000
_cell.length_b   1.000
_cell.length_c   1.000
_cell.angle_alpha   90.00
_cell.angle_beta   90.00
_cell.angle_gamma   90.00
#
_symmetry.space_group_name_H-M   'P 1'
#
loop_
_entity.id
_entity.type
_entity.pdbx_description
1 polymer ?
#
loop_
_entity_poly.entity_id
_entity_poly.type
_entity_poly.pdbx_seq_one_letter_code
_entity_poly.pdbx_strand_id
1 'polypeptide(L)'
;ILETMKHIVLLGRTIIDYQQRVRQKEQQLIDIKRERLSLKKYGGEKLQQIHTMMKRQKEKQARVNVSETKKMLNKLEKERQMTTIIQNVFQNIIIGSGVNWAEDPSLKAIVLQLEKNVHFQ
;
A
#
# COMPACT_ATOMS: atom_id res chain seq x y z
N ILE A 1 10.48 54.48 63.54
CA ILE A 1 10.57 53.06 63.99
C ILE A 1 9.29 52.30 63.61
N LEU A 2 8.12 52.67 64.13
CA LEU A 2 6.85 51.97 63.83
C LEU A 2 6.48 51.94 62.33
N GLU A 3 6.63 53.06 61.63
CA GLU A 3 6.29 53.12 60.20
C GLU A 3 7.22 52.24 59.35
N THR A 4 8.52 52.25 59.66
CA THR A 4 9.50 51.36 59.04
C THR A 4 9.15 49.88 59.27
N MET A 5 8.70 49.52 60.48
CA MET A 5 8.24 48.16 60.78
C MET A 5 7.02 47.76 59.94
N LYS A 6 6.04 48.65 59.75
CA LYS A 6 4.88 48.39 58.87
C LYS A 6 5.30 48.15 57.42
N HIS A 7 6.22 48.96 56.89
CA HIS A 7 6.74 48.78 55.53
C HIS A 7 7.48 47.45 55.37
N ILE A 8 8.28 47.04 56.35
CA ILE A 8 8.98 45.74 56.34
C ILE A 8 7.97 44.60 56.30
N VAL A 9 6.91 44.65 57.12
CA VAL A 9 5.85 43.63 57.13
C VAL A 9 5.09 43.58 55.80
N LEU A 10 4.77 44.75 55.21
CA LEU A 10 4.09 44.82 53.92
C LEU A 10 4.93 44.24 52.78
N LEU A 11 6.22 44.56 52.74
CA LEU A 11 7.17 44.02 51.77
C LEU A 11 7.31 42.51 51.94
N GLY A 12 7.45 42.03 53.19
CA GLY A 12 7.52 40.59 53.49
C GLY A 12 6.29 39.83 52.99
N ARG A 13 5.08 40.36 53.22
CA ARG A 13 3.84 39.78 52.70
C ARG A 13 3.82 39.73 51.17
N THR A 14 4.23 40.83 50.54
CA THR A 14 4.27 40.92 49.07
C THR A 14 5.26 39.93 48.47
N ILE A 15 6.43 39.75 49.09
CA ILE A 15 7.42 38.73 48.70
C ILE A 15 6.84 37.32 48.79
N ILE A 16 6.15 37.00 49.89
CA ILE A 16 5.50 35.69 50.08
C ILE A 16 4.45 35.44 48.99
N ASP A 17 3.61 36.44 48.70
CA ASP A 17 2.58 36.35 47.67
C ASP A 17 3.20 36.10 46.27
N TYR A 18 4.27 36.82 45.93
CA TYR A 18 5.00 36.59 44.67
C TYR A 18 5.64 35.20 44.62
N GLN A 19 6.28 34.75 45.70
CA GLN A 19 6.86 33.40 45.76
C GLN A 19 5.80 32.31 45.59
N GLN A 20 4.60 32.50 46.15
CA GLN A 20 3.50 31.56 45.97
C GLN A 20 3.01 31.54 44.52
N ARG A 21 2.89 32.70 43.88
CA ARG A 21 2.52 32.80 42.45
C ARG A 21 3.57 32.15 41.54
N VAL A 22 4.85 32.34 41.83
CA VAL A 22 5.94 31.68 41.09
C VAL A 22 5.81 30.17 41.20
N ARG A 23 5.68 29.62 42.41
CA ARG A 23 5.50 28.16 42.61
C ARG A 23 4.29 27.61 41.87
N GLN A 24 3.16 28.33 41.88
CA GLN A 24 1.97 27.93 41.13
C GLN A 24 2.23 27.90 39.62
N LYS A 25 2.94 28.89 39.08
CA LYS A 25 3.28 28.95 37.65
C LYS A 25 4.29 27.87 37.25
N GLU A 26 5.27 27.58 38.10
CA GLU A 26 6.21 26.48 37.88
C GLU A 26 5.48 25.13 37.86
N GLN A 27 4.53 24.91 38.77
CA GLN A 27 3.72 23.69 38.78
C GLN A 27 2.89 23.55 37.49
N GLN A 28 2.21 24.62 37.07
CA GLN A 28 1.47 24.63 35.80
C GLN A 28 2.39 24.31 34.60
N LEU A 29 3.61 24.84 34.59
CA LEU A 29 4.58 24.57 33.53
C LEU A 29 5.01 23.10 33.52
N ILE A 30 5.20 22.48 34.70
CA ILE A 30 5.53 21.06 34.82
C ILE A 30 4.39 20.19 34.28
N ASP A 31 3.14 20.52 34.62
CA ASP A 31 1.97 19.77 34.18
C ASP A 31 1.80 19.84 32.65
N ILE A 32 1.94 21.03 32.06
CA ILE A 32 1.92 21.22 30.59
C ILE A 32 3.04 20.42 29.92
N LYS A 33 4.26 20.42 30.48
CA LYS A 33 5.38 19.64 29.94
C LYS A 33 5.09 18.14 29.99
N ARG A 34 4.46 17.66 31.06
CA ARG A 34 4.06 16.26 31.21
C ARG A 34 3.00 15.87 30.18
N GLU A 35 1.96 16.69 30.01
CA GLU A 35 0.91 16.47 29.02
C GLU A 35 1.48 16.45 27.59
N ARG A 36 2.33 17.42 27.26
CA ARG A 36 3.01 17.48 25.95
C ARG A 36 3.83 16.21 25.70
N LEU A 37 4.52 15.69 26.70
CA LEU A 37 5.30 14.46 26.56
C LEU A 37 4.40 13.25 26.30
N SER A 38 3.28 13.13 27.03
CA SER A 38 2.29 12.07 26.82
C SER A 38 1.70 12.12 25.41
N LEU A 39 1.31 13.31 24.94
CA LEU A 39 0.81 13.52 23.58
C LEU A 39 1.86 13.16 22.51
N LYS A 40 3.13 13.52 22.72
CA LYS A 40 4.22 13.16 21.80
C LYS A 40 4.40 11.65 21.71
N LYS A 41 4.34 10.94 22.83
CA LYS A 41 4.43 9.46 22.86
C LYS A 41 3.24 8.84 22.12
N TYR A 42 2.03 9.24 22.46
CA TYR A 42 0.81 8.76 21.81
C TYR A 42 0.82 9.02 20.30
N GLY A 43 1.20 10.23 19.88
CA GLY A 43 1.32 10.60 18.47
C GLY A 43 2.36 9.74 17.74
N GLY A 44 3.51 9.49 18.37
CA GLY A 44 4.54 8.59 17.82
C GLY A 44 4.04 7.15 17.64
N GLU A 45 3.37 6.61 18.66
CA GLU A 45 2.77 5.26 18.59
C GLU A 45 1.70 5.16 17.50
N LYS A 46 0.83 6.17 17.37
CA LYS A 46 -0.17 6.22 16.31
C LYS A 46 0.44 6.30 14.91
N LEU A 47 1.48 7.11 14.73
CA LEU A 47 2.21 7.18 13.45
C LEU A 47 2.84 5.83 13.12
N GLN A 48 3.44 5.15 14.09
CA GLN A 48 4.01 3.82 13.89
C GLN A 48 2.94 2.79 13.50
N GLN A 49 1.76 2.84 14.12
CA GLN A 49 0.62 2.00 13.74
C GLN A 49 0.18 2.27 12.30
N ILE A 50 0.04 3.54 11.90
CA ILE A 50 -0.32 3.94 10.53
C ILE A 50 0.69 3.39 9.52
N HIS A 51 1.99 3.58 9.76
CA HIS A 51 3.04 3.06 8.88
C HIS A 51 2.99 1.53 8.75
N THR A 52 2.76 0.83 9.86
CA THR A 52 2.64 -0.63 9.87
C THR A 52 1.42 -1.11 9.08
N MET A 53 0.27 -0.45 9.25
CA MET A 53 -0.95 -0.77 8.49
C MET A 53 -0.76 -0.50 7.00
N MET A 54 -0.19 0.65 6.63
CA MET A 54 0.11 0.98 5.23
C MET A 54 1.04 -0.05 4.59
N LYS A 55 2.09 -0.49 5.30
CA LYS A 55 3.01 -1.52 4.80
C LYS A 55 2.28 -2.84 4.54
N ARG A 56 1.47 -3.31 5.50
CA ARG A 56 0.66 -4.53 5.35
C ARG A 56 -0.33 -4.45 4.18
N GLN A 57 -0.95 -3.29 3.98
CA GLN A 57 -1.87 -3.08 2.86
C GLN A 57 -1.14 -3.16 1.51
N LYS A 58 0.02 -2.51 1.38
CA LYS A 58 0.85 -2.59 0.16
C LYS A 58 1.29 -4.03 -0.14
N GLU A 59 1.73 -4.76 0.88
CA GLU A 59 2.11 -6.17 0.75
C GLU A 59 0.92 -7.05 0.32
N LYS A 60 -0.27 -6.82 0.92
CA LYS A 60 -1.49 -7.53 0.54
C LYS A 60 -1.88 -7.24 -0.91
N GLN A 61 -1.83 -5.97 -1.32
CA GLN A 61 -2.14 -5.57 -2.70
C GLN A 61 -1.15 -6.19 -3.69
N ALA A 62 0.15 -6.18 -3.40
CA ALA A 62 1.16 -6.82 -4.23
C ALA A 62 0.90 -8.33 -4.39
N ARG A 63 0.54 -9.03 -3.31
CA ARG A 63 0.18 -10.46 -3.36
C ARG A 63 -1.07 -10.73 -4.20
N VAL A 64 -2.09 -9.90 -4.08
CA VAL A 64 -3.32 -10.01 -4.87
C VAL A 64 -3.00 -9.82 -6.35
N ASN A 65 -2.28 -8.75 -6.70
CA ASN A 65 -1.88 -8.47 -8.08
C ASN A 65 -1.10 -9.66 -8.68
N VAL A 66 -0.10 -10.19 -7.99
CA VAL A 66 0.68 -11.36 -8.46
C VAL A 66 -0.22 -12.58 -8.67
N SER A 67 -1.16 -12.84 -7.76
CA SER A 67 -2.11 -13.95 -7.86
C SER A 67 -3.03 -13.80 -9.06
N GLU A 68 -3.57 -12.60 -9.29
CA GLU A 68 -4.44 -12.29 -10.42
C GLU A 68 -3.70 -12.38 -11.75
N THR A 69 -2.48 -11.82 -11.84
CA THR A 69 -1.63 -11.95 -13.03
C THR A 69 -1.31 -13.42 -13.32
N LYS A 70 -0.99 -14.22 -12.30
CA LYS A 70 -0.74 -15.66 -12.48
C LYS A 70 -1.98 -16.41 -12.97
N LYS A 71 -3.17 -16.10 -12.45
CA LYS A 71 -4.43 -16.69 -12.92
C LYS A 71 -4.71 -16.32 -14.37
N MET A 72 -4.49 -15.06 -14.74
CA MET A 72 -4.65 -14.60 -16.12
C MET A 72 -3.68 -15.31 -17.08
N LEU A 73 -2.39 -15.40 -16.72
CA LEU A 73 -1.38 -16.12 -17.51
C LEU A 73 -1.74 -17.60 -17.67
N ASN A 74 -2.19 -18.26 -16.60
CA ASN A 74 -2.63 -19.66 -16.67
C ASN A 74 -3.85 -19.83 -17.59
N LYS A 75 -4.79 -18.88 -17.60
CA LYS A 75 -5.93 -18.92 -18.51
C LYS A 75 -5.48 -18.74 -19.95
N LEU A 76 -4.62 -17.76 -20.22
CA LEU A 76 -4.06 -17.52 -21.55
C LEU A 76 -3.30 -18.75 -22.07
N GLU A 77 -2.51 -19.41 -21.22
CA GLU A 77 -1.80 -20.63 -21.61
C GLU A 77 -2.76 -21.77 -21.98
N LYS A 78 -3.87 -21.93 -21.25
CA LYS A 78 -4.91 -22.90 -21.60
C LYS A 78 -5.60 -22.59 -22.92
N GLU A 79 -5.98 -21.32 -23.15
CA GLU A 79 -6.59 -20.89 -24.41
C GLU A 79 -5.62 -21.09 -25.59
N ARG A 80 -4.32 -20.85 -25.37
CA ARG A 80 -3.26 -21.12 -26.35
C ARG A 80 -3.20 -22.60 -26.70
N GLN A 81 -3.12 -23.47 -25.70
CA GLN A 81 -3.10 -24.92 -25.90
C GLN A 81 -4.34 -25.41 -26.66
N MET A 82 -5.53 -24.93 -26.28
CA MET A 82 -6.77 -25.26 -26.97
C MET A 82 -6.73 -24.82 -28.45
N THR A 83 -6.26 -23.60 -28.71
CA THR A 83 -6.13 -23.07 -30.08
C THR A 83 -5.18 -23.93 -30.92
N THR A 84 -4.03 -24.33 -30.39
CA THR A 84 -3.09 -25.24 -31.07
C THR A 84 -3.71 -26.61 -31.36
N ILE A 85 -4.47 -27.17 -30.41
CA ILE A 85 -5.19 -28.44 -30.64
C ILE A 85 -6.19 -28.29 -31.79
N ILE A 86 -6.98 -27.22 -31.77
CA ILE A 86 -7.97 -26.93 -32.82
C ILE A 86 -7.26 -26.75 -34.19
N GLN A 87 -6.16 -26.01 -34.25
CA GLN A 87 -5.36 -25.83 -35.46
C GLN A 87 -4.87 -27.17 -36.02
N ASN A 88 -4.30 -28.03 -35.17
CA ASN A 88 -3.80 -29.34 -35.56
C ASN A 88 -4.93 -30.27 -36.06
N VAL A 89 -6.11 -30.22 -35.42
CA VAL A 89 -7.27 -31.00 -35.85
C VAL A 89 -7.73 -30.56 -37.24
N PHE A 90 -7.87 -29.25 -37.48
CA PHE A 90 -8.28 -28.75 -38.80
C PHE A 90 -7.27 -29.07 -39.89
N GLN A 91 -5.97 -28.97 -39.61
CA GLN A 91 -4.92 -29.39 -40.56
C GLN A 91 -5.03 -30.87 -40.93
N ASN A 92 -5.17 -31.74 -39.92
CA ASN A 92 -5.30 -33.18 -40.15
C ASN A 92 -6.56 -33.52 -40.95
N ILE A 93 -7.67 -32.83 -40.72
CA ILE A 93 -8.90 -33.01 -41.50
C ILE A 93 -8.68 -32.61 -42.96
N ILE A 94 -8.06 -31.44 -43.22
CA ILE A 94 -7.81 -30.98 -44.59
C ILE A 94 -6.87 -31.95 -45.32
N ILE A 95 -5.76 -32.34 -44.70
CA ILE A 95 -4.79 -33.27 -45.28
C ILE A 95 -5.42 -34.66 -45.49
N GLY A 96 -6.16 -35.17 -44.50
CA GLY A 96 -6.81 -36.49 -44.55
C GLY A 96 -8.00 -36.57 -45.50
N SER A 97 -8.61 -35.43 -45.87
CA SER A 97 -9.73 -35.38 -46.82
C SER A 97 -9.35 -35.73 -48.26
N GLY A 98 -8.05 -35.74 -48.60
CA GLY A 98 -7.57 -35.99 -49.96
C GLY A 98 -7.86 -34.87 -50.97
N VAL A 99 -8.41 -33.73 -50.52
CA VAL A 99 -8.58 -32.53 -51.34
C VAL A 99 -7.22 -31.96 -51.70
N ASN A 100 -7.02 -31.56 -52.97
CA ASN A 100 -5.78 -30.94 -53.43
C ASN A 100 -5.68 -29.46 -52.96
N TRP A 101 -5.45 -29.29 -51.67
CA TRP A 101 -5.37 -27.99 -51.00
C TRP A 101 -4.20 -27.13 -51.47
N ALA A 102 -3.18 -27.72 -52.11
CA ALA A 102 -2.01 -27.01 -52.60
C ALA A 102 -2.26 -26.29 -53.94
N GLU A 103 -3.20 -26.78 -54.74
CA GLU A 103 -3.62 -26.17 -56.01
C GLU A 103 -4.64 -25.04 -55.81
N ASP A 104 -5.50 -25.14 -54.80
CA ASP A 104 -6.44 -24.07 -54.46
C ASP A 104 -5.74 -22.97 -53.62
N PRO A 105 -5.62 -21.72 -54.11
CA PRO A 105 -4.92 -20.65 -53.41
C PRO A 105 -5.53 -20.30 -52.05
N SER A 106 -6.85 -20.48 -51.89
CA SER A 106 -7.58 -20.12 -50.67
C SER A 106 -7.33 -21.15 -49.57
N LEU A 107 -7.44 -22.43 -49.88
CA LEU A 107 -7.12 -23.56 -49.01
C LEU A 107 -5.64 -23.55 -48.62
N LYS A 108 -4.74 -23.29 -49.58
CA LYS A 108 -3.30 -23.13 -49.30
C LYS A 108 -3.05 -22.03 -48.27
N ALA A 109 -3.71 -20.88 -48.39
CA ALA A 109 -3.58 -19.79 -47.43
C ALA A 109 -4.09 -20.18 -46.03
N ILE A 110 -5.21 -20.90 -45.95
CA ILE A 110 -5.80 -21.37 -44.68
C ILE A 110 -4.85 -22.37 -43.98
N VAL A 111 -4.35 -23.38 -44.71
CA VAL A 111 -3.44 -24.39 -44.14
C VAL A 111 -2.16 -23.75 -43.60
N LEU A 112 -1.56 -22.83 -44.37
CA LEU A 112 -0.35 -22.10 -43.95
C LEU A 112 -0.60 -21.16 -42.76
N GLN A 113 -1.82 -20.62 -42.60
CA GLN A 113 -2.18 -19.84 -41.42
C GLN A 113 -2.34 -20.72 -40.18
N LEU A 114 -2.89 -21.93 -40.34
CA LEU A 114 -3.02 -22.89 -39.23
C LEU A 114 -1.66 -23.38 -38.72
N GLU A 115 -0.62 -23.42 -39.56
CA GLU A 115 0.75 -23.77 -39.16
C GLU A 115 1.41 -22.71 -38.27
N LYS A 116 0.91 -21.46 -38.30
CA LYS A 116 1.42 -20.39 -37.45
C LYS A 116 0.86 -20.56 -36.04
N ASN A 117 1.70 -21.06 -35.15
CA ASN A 117 1.40 -21.06 -33.71
C ASN A 117 1.20 -19.63 -33.21
N VAL A 118 0.20 -19.43 -32.36
CA VAL A 118 -0.04 -18.13 -31.71
C VAL A 118 1.08 -17.87 -30.70
N HIS A 119 2.05 -17.04 -31.10
CA HIS A 119 3.10 -16.54 -30.24
C HIS A 119 2.77 -15.10 -29.81
N PHE A 120 2.60 -14.90 -28.51
CA PHE A 120 2.59 -13.55 -27.92
C PHE A 120 4.03 -13.23 -27.51
N GLN A 121 4.57 -12.13 -28.05
CA GLN A 121 5.89 -11.60 -27.71
C GLN A 121 5.83 -10.77 -26.43
#